data_AF-A0A348ZXH6-F1
#
_entry.id   AF-A0A348ZXH6-F1
#
_cell.length_a   1.000
_cell.length_b   1.000
_cell.length_c   1.000
_cell.angle_alpha   90.00
_cell.angle_beta   90.00
_cell.angle_gamma   90.00
#
_symmetry.space_group_name_H-M   'P 1'
#
loop_
_entity.id
_entity.type
_entity.pdbx_description
1 polymer ?
#
loop_
_entity_poly.entity_id
_entity_poly.type
_entity_poly.pdbx_seq_one_letter_code
_entity_poly.pdbx_strand_id
1 'polypeptide(L)' 'MKARTGLIVALVFLSSSVLAAPAPWWEWRHLSSGETVCAQTRPGEGWVKYSGPYKDLKCTTRGQVK' A
#
# COMPACT_ATOMS: atom_id res chain seq x y z
N MET A 1 34.99 23.83 -15.21
CA MET A 1 34.05 24.00 -14.07
C MET A 1 32.58 23.93 -14.49
N LYS A 2 32.15 24.57 -15.58
CA LYS A 2 30.75 24.63 -16.06
C LYS A 2 30.08 23.25 -16.29
N ALA A 3 30.82 22.28 -16.83
CA ALA A 3 30.30 20.93 -17.10
C ALA A 3 29.94 20.14 -15.83
N ARG A 4 30.71 20.31 -14.74
CA ARG A 4 30.42 19.67 -13.45
C ARG A 4 29.18 20.26 -12.81
N THR A 5 29.02 21.57 -12.89
CA THR A 5 27.83 22.28 -12.42
C THR A 5 26.58 21.87 -13.22
N GLY A 6 26.69 21.75 -14.54
CA GLY A 6 25.60 21.26 -15.40
C GLY A 6 25.19 19.82 -15.09
N LEU A 7 26.16 18.94 -14.83
CA LEU A 7 25.90 17.55 -14.45
C LEU A 7 25.15 17.46 -13.11
N ILE A 8 25.59 18.21 -12.09
CA ILE A 8 24.95 18.21 -10.77
C ILE A 8 23.49 18.70 -10.87
N VAL A 9 23.24 19.76 -11.63
CA VAL A 9 21.87 20.27 -11.84
C VAL A 9 20.99 19.22 -12.53
N ALA A 10 21.50 18.51 -13.55
CA ALA A 10 20.76 17.43 -14.20
C ALA A 10 20.40 16.30 -13.23
N LEU A 11 21.34 15.84 -12.41
CA LEU A 11 21.11 14.78 -11.42
C LEU A 11 20.05 15.16 -10.36
N VAL A 12 20.00 16.43 -9.94
CA VAL A 12 18.97 16.91 -9.01
C VAL A 12 17.59 16.90 -9.67
N PHE A 13 17.49 17.26 -10.95
CA PHE A 13 16.22 17.24 -11.68
C PHE A 13 15.68 15.82 -11.92
N LEU A 14 16.54 14.80 -12.05
CA LEU A 14 16.09 13.42 -12.18
C LEU A 14 15.57 12.83 -10.85
N SER A 15 15.78 13.49 -9.72
CA SER A 15 15.33 13.05 -8.40
C SER A 15 13.85 13.38 -8.17
N SER A 16 12.97 12.82 -9.00
CA SER A 16 11.52 12.96 -8.82
C SER A 16 11.04 12.16 -7.61
N SER A 17 10.35 12.82 -6.68
CA SER A 17 9.76 12.16 -5.51
C SER A 17 8.54 11.32 -5.93
N VAL A 18 8.64 10.00 -5.83
CA VAL A 18 7.47 9.11 -5.87
C VAL A 18 6.77 9.20 -4.52
N LEU A 19 5.58 9.80 -4.51
CA LEU A 19 4.67 9.77 -3.38
C LEU A 19 3.90 8.45 -3.42
N ALA A 20 4.27 7.51 -2.57
CA ALA A 20 3.50 6.28 -2.38
C ALA A 20 2.20 6.63 -1.63
N ALA A 21 1.06 6.21 -2.18
CA ALA A 21 -0.20 6.25 -1.46
C ALA A 21 -0.12 5.32 -0.23
N PRO A 22 -0.84 5.62 0.87
CA PRO A 22 -0.90 4.72 2.01
C PRO A 22 -1.45 3.36 1.58
N ALA A 23 -0.83 2.29 2.06
CA ALA A 23 -1.20 0.96 1.67
C ALA A 23 -2.61 0.60 2.22
N PRO A 24 -3.53 0.13 1.36
CA PRO A 24 -4.85 -0.32 1.79
C PRO A 24 -4.79 -1.61 2.60
N TRP A 25 -5.69 -1.74 3.57
CA TRP A 25 -5.90 -2.94 4.37
C TRP A 25 -7.24 -3.60 4.05
N TRP A 26 -7.33 -4.91 4.20
CA TRP A 26 -8.56 -5.67 3.96
C TRP A 26 -8.83 -6.66 5.08
N GLU A 27 -10.10 -6.90 5.34
CA GLU A 27 -10.53 -8.06 6.11
C GLU A 27 -10.55 -9.27 5.19
N TRP A 28 -9.84 -10.31 5.60
CA TRP A 28 -9.81 -11.61 4.96
C TRP A 28 -10.57 -12.59 5.83
N ARG A 29 -11.45 -13.39 5.22
CA ARG A 29 -12.15 -14.47 5.91
C ARG A 29 -11.68 -15.82 5.39
N HIS A 30 -11.37 -16.74 6.29
CA HIS A 30 -11.01 -18.10 5.94
C HIS A 30 -12.27 -18.92 5.66
N LEU A 31 -12.30 -19.62 4.53
CA LEU A 31 -13.49 -20.30 4.02
C LEU A 31 -13.96 -21.45 4.91
N SER A 32 -13.04 -22.21 5.51
CA SER A 32 -13.38 -23.41 6.29
C SER A 32 -13.53 -23.15 7.79
N SER A 33 -12.69 -22.29 8.38
CA SER A 33 -12.76 -21.97 9.82
C SER A 33 -13.66 -20.78 10.14
N GLY A 34 -13.99 -19.94 9.16
CA GLY A 34 -14.74 -18.69 9.36
C GLY A 34 -13.94 -17.57 10.04
N GLU A 35 -12.68 -17.83 10.38
CA GLU A 35 -11.80 -16.85 11.02
C GLU A 35 -11.63 -15.61 10.14
N THR A 36 -11.57 -14.42 10.75
CA THR A 36 -11.41 -13.16 10.04
C THR A 36 -10.17 -12.42 10.55
N VAL A 37 -9.30 -11.98 9.64
CA VAL A 37 -8.06 -11.26 9.96
C VAL A 37 -7.92 -10.00 9.12
N CYS A 38 -7.28 -8.96 9.67
CA CYS A 38 -6.95 -7.74 8.93
C CYS A 38 -5.53 -7.83 8.37
N ALA A 39 -5.38 -7.73 7.05
CA ALA A 39 -4.07 -7.76 6.39
C ALA A 39 -4.07 -6.97 5.07
N GLN A 40 -2.90 -6.41 4.72
CA GLN A 40 -2.68 -5.77 3.40
C GLN A 40 -2.68 -6.78 2.26
N THR A 41 -2.29 -8.03 2.50
CA THR A 41 -2.24 -9.06 1.45
C THR A 41 -2.95 -10.30 1.94
N ARG A 42 -3.36 -11.15 0.98
CA ARG A 42 -4.05 -12.40 1.30
C ARG A 42 -3.11 -13.29 2.15
N PRO A 43 -3.52 -13.74 3.35
CA PRO A 43 -2.65 -14.52 4.23
C PRO A 43 -2.20 -15.86 3.62
N GLY A 44 -3.05 -16.48 2.79
CA GLY A 44 -2.75 -17.74 2.13
C GLY A 44 -3.92 -18.26 1.31
N GLU A 45 -3.81 -19.52 0.88
CA GLU A 45 -4.93 -20.24 0.27
C GLU A 45 -6.10 -20.38 1.27
N GLY A 46 -7.33 -20.44 0.75
CA GLY A 46 -8.52 -20.54 1.60
C GLY A 46 -8.98 -19.21 2.22
N TRP A 47 -8.23 -18.11 2.06
CA TRP A 47 -8.66 -16.77 2.48
C TRP A 47 -9.32 -16.00 1.34
N VAL A 48 -10.50 -15.44 1.60
CA VAL A 48 -11.24 -14.59 0.66
C VAL A 48 -11.37 -13.17 1.19
N LYS A 49 -11.39 -12.19 0.29
CA LYS A 49 -11.59 -10.79 0.66
C LYS A 49 -13.04 -10.61 1.14
N TYR A 50 -13.20 -10.20 2.39
CA TYR A 50 -14.49 -10.09 3.06
C TYR A 50 -14.97 -8.63 3.12
N SER A 51 -14.08 -7.69 3.48
CA SER A 51 -14.40 -6.26 3.57
C SER A 51 -13.17 -5.38 3.36
N GLY A 52 -13.39 -4.09 3.12
CA GLY A 52 -12.36 -3.07 2.88
C GLY A 52 -12.60 -2.29 1.58
N PRO A 53 -11.70 -1.36 1.22
CA PRO A 53 -10.41 -1.09 1.86
C PRO A 53 -10.53 -0.38 3.22
N TYR A 54 -9.51 -0.52 4.05
CA TYR A 54 -9.31 0.18 5.33
C TYR A 54 -8.00 0.95 5.32
N LYS A 55 -7.88 1.97 6.17
CA LYS A 55 -6.68 2.83 6.29
C LYS A 55 -5.68 2.34 7.34
N ASP A 56 -6.09 1.43 8.21
CA ASP A 56 -5.34 1.02 9.39
C ASP A 56 -5.23 -0.50 9.52
N LEU A 57 -4.18 -0.91 10.23
CA LEU A 57 -3.83 -2.32 10.47
C LEU A 57 -4.85 -3.11 11.29
N LYS A 58 -5.81 -2.44 11.93
CA LYS A 58 -6.89 -3.07 12.70
C LYS A 58 -8.22 -3.10 11.93
N CYS A 59 -8.25 -2.61 10.70
CA CYS A 59 -9.47 -2.52 9.88
C CYS A 59 -10.61 -1.76 10.59
N THR A 60 -10.28 -0.70 11.32
CA THR A 60 -11.26 0.10 12.09
C THR A 60 -11.77 1.32 11.33
N THR A 61 -10.94 1.90 10.46
CA THR A 61 -11.21 3.12 9.69
C THR A 61 -11.40 2.78 8.23
N ARG A 62 -12.61 3.03 7.70
CA ARG A 62 -12.93 2.79 6.28
C ARG A 62 -12.02 3.61 5.35
N GLY A 63 -11.42 2.92 4.40
CA GLY A 63 -10.76 3.50 3.23
C GLY A 63 -11.81 3.99 2.24
N GLN A 64 -11.51 5.09 1.54
CA GLN A 64 -12.34 5.55 0.45
C GLN A 64 -11.99 4.75 -0.79
N VAL A 65 -13.00 4.25 -1.51
CA VAL A 65 -12.83 3.74 -2.87
C VAL A 65 -12.80 4.98 -3.76
N LYS A 66 -11.61 5.34 -4.24
CA LYS A 66 -11.44 6.47 -5.17
C LYS A 66 -11.77 6.03 -6.58
#